data_AF-A0A9W4M6Z5-F1
#
_entry.id   AF-A0A9W4M6Z5-F1
#
_cell.length_a   1.000
_cell.length_b   1.000
_cell.length_c   1.000
_cell.angle_alpha   90.00
_cell.angle_beta   90.00
_cell.angle_gamma   90.00
#
_symmetry.space_group_name_H-M   'P 1'
#
loop_
_entity.id
_entity.type
_entity.pdbx_description
1 polymer ?
#
loop_
_entity_poly.entity_id
_entity_poly.type
_entity_poly.pdbx_seq_one_letter_code
_entity_poly.pdbx_strand_id
1 'polypeptide(L)'
;MSTEAVSPRRASSPGQAFDTTFRERSLFNVSFLKPPVDDLPNLPESLPNALRQAAPFPEALTHKPSLAHVDTWIFDLDNTLYPHDAKLWPQVDLRITLFLVELCGLDGISARALQKYYYHRYGTTLRGLMEEYGIDPEEFLEFAHSIDYSSLLPNPLLGEAIAALPGRKLILTNGSRAHAEAVALKLGIREHFEDVFDIVASGFVPKPEQSTYERFLDRHNVDPAGAVMFEDIEKNLVVPHALGMATVLVLPKTLDPFREAEEQAPMIAPHIDFMTDDLADFLGRMRDRRGEP
;
A
#
# COMPACT_ATOMS: atom_id res chain seq x y z
N MET A 1 -51.93 36.02 18.72
CA MET A 1 -51.79 34.56 18.52
C MET A 1 -52.28 34.26 17.11
N SER A 2 -51.69 33.43 16.24
CA SER A 2 -50.35 32.85 16.08
C SER A 2 -50.33 32.15 14.70
N THR A 3 -49.29 32.10 13.87
CA THR A 3 -47.94 32.71 13.85
C THR A 3 -47.42 32.63 12.41
N GLU A 4 -46.59 33.58 11.94
CA GLU A 4 -46.01 33.48 10.60
C GLU A 4 -44.88 32.44 10.53
N ALA A 5 -45.00 31.48 9.61
CA ALA A 5 -43.98 30.47 9.38
C ALA A 5 -42.95 30.97 8.35
N VAL A 6 -41.80 31.43 8.85
CA VAL A 6 -40.65 31.80 8.00
C VAL A 6 -40.02 30.53 7.42
N SER A 7 -40.15 30.32 6.12
CA SER A 7 -39.49 29.22 5.42
C SER A 7 -37.97 29.49 5.31
N PRO A 8 -37.09 28.56 5.73
CA PRO A 8 -35.65 28.74 5.57
C PRO A 8 -35.26 28.69 4.09
N ARG A 9 -34.52 29.70 3.62
CA ARG A 9 -33.92 29.68 2.29
C ARG A 9 -32.85 28.60 2.27
N ARG A 10 -32.93 27.63 1.34
CA ARG A 10 -31.78 26.78 1.03
C ARG A 10 -30.64 27.67 0.52
N ALA A 11 -29.51 27.64 1.22
CA ALA A 11 -28.28 28.18 0.68
C ALA A 11 -27.85 27.31 -0.52
N SER A 12 -27.86 27.88 -1.71
CA SER A 12 -27.22 27.30 -2.87
C SER A 12 -25.70 27.46 -2.72
N SER A 13 -25.00 26.38 -2.37
CA SER A 13 -23.54 26.36 -2.43
C SER A 13 -23.09 26.68 -3.87
N PRO A 14 -22.21 27.67 -4.09
CA PRO A 14 -21.66 27.90 -5.40
C PRO A 14 -20.66 26.79 -5.70
N GLY A 15 -21.06 25.83 -6.54
CA GLY A 15 -20.10 24.93 -7.16
C GLY A 15 -19.15 25.77 -8.00
N GLN A 16 -17.91 25.91 -7.55
CA GLN A 16 -16.84 26.35 -8.43
C GLN A 16 -16.68 25.26 -9.48
N ALA A 17 -17.13 25.55 -10.70
CA ALA A 17 -16.71 24.80 -11.86
C ALA A 17 -15.19 25.01 -11.98
N PHE A 18 -14.42 24.02 -11.54
CA PHE A 18 -12.99 23.99 -11.83
C PHE A 18 -12.84 23.90 -13.35
N ASP A 19 -12.19 24.91 -13.90
CA ASP A 19 -11.86 25.01 -15.31
C ASP A 19 -11.00 23.80 -15.70
N THR A 20 -11.47 22.99 -16.66
CA THR A 20 -10.87 21.70 -17.04
C THR A 20 -9.59 21.86 -17.88
N THR A 21 -8.84 22.94 -17.67
CA THR A 21 -7.67 23.35 -18.47
C THR A 21 -6.38 22.60 -18.14
N PHE A 22 -6.42 21.50 -17.36
CA PHE A 22 -5.25 20.63 -17.17
C PHE A 22 -4.70 20.15 -18.54
N ARG A 23 -5.59 19.77 -19.47
CA ARG A 23 -5.21 19.41 -20.85
C ARG A 23 -4.64 20.56 -21.68
N GLU A 24 -5.02 21.81 -21.41
CA GLU A 24 -4.52 22.97 -22.18
C GLU A 24 -3.25 23.60 -21.58
N ARG A 25 -2.94 23.31 -20.30
CA ARG A 25 -1.69 23.74 -19.65
C ARG A 25 -0.55 22.72 -19.78
N SER A 26 -0.83 21.51 -20.26
CA SER A 26 0.15 20.43 -20.53
C SER A 26 1.05 20.71 -21.76
N LEU A 27 1.71 21.86 -21.79
CA LEU A 27 2.76 22.21 -22.76
C LEU A 27 4.17 22.14 -22.17
N PHE A 28 4.31 21.80 -20.88
CA PHE A 28 5.60 21.43 -20.30
C PHE A 28 5.73 19.90 -20.24
N ASN A 29 6.67 19.40 -21.03
CA ASN A 29 6.93 17.98 -21.22
C ASN A 29 7.45 17.34 -19.91
N VAL A 30 6.60 16.58 -19.23
CA VAL A 30 6.89 15.99 -17.91
C VAL A 30 7.96 14.89 -17.92
N SER A 31 8.45 14.49 -19.10
CA SER A 31 9.55 13.52 -19.26
C SER A 31 10.88 13.97 -18.65
N PHE A 32 11.01 15.23 -18.23
CA PHE A 32 12.19 15.75 -17.52
C PHE A 32 12.09 15.66 -15.99
N LEU A 33 10.92 15.33 -15.42
CA LEU A 33 10.72 15.18 -13.96
C LEU A 33 10.84 13.72 -13.49
N LYS A 34 11.83 12.99 -14.02
CA LYS A 34 12.33 11.76 -13.39
C LYS A 34 13.67 12.09 -12.72
N PRO A 35 13.67 12.55 -11.45
CA PRO A 35 14.91 12.75 -10.72
C PRO A 35 15.66 11.40 -10.64
N PRO A 36 16.99 11.39 -10.77
CA PRO A 36 17.77 10.18 -10.50
C PRO A 36 17.58 9.78 -9.03
N VAL A 37 17.71 8.49 -8.72
CA VAL A 37 17.52 7.94 -7.37
C VAL A 37 18.48 8.60 -6.34
N ASP A 38 19.60 9.13 -6.82
CA ASP A 38 20.62 9.83 -6.03
C ASP A 38 20.27 11.29 -5.66
N ASP A 39 19.29 11.92 -6.32
CA ASP A 39 18.85 13.31 -6.05
C ASP A 39 17.73 13.40 -4.99
N LEU A 40 17.33 12.28 -4.39
CA LEU A 40 16.45 12.29 -3.21
C LEU A 40 17.19 13.00 -2.05
N PRO A 41 16.58 14.00 -1.38
CA PRO A 41 17.25 14.74 -0.33
C PRO A 41 17.64 13.83 0.83
N ASN A 42 18.93 13.79 1.14
CA ASN A 42 19.43 13.08 2.32
C ASN A 42 18.76 13.63 3.58
N LEU A 43 18.16 12.75 4.36
CA LEU A 43 17.58 13.06 5.66
C LEU A 43 18.70 13.50 6.63
N PRO A 44 18.40 14.38 7.60
CA PRO A 44 19.37 14.78 8.62
C PRO A 44 19.84 13.56 9.42
N GLU A 45 21.16 13.36 9.53
CA GLU A 45 21.81 12.16 10.09
C GLU A 45 21.43 11.84 11.56
N SER A 46 20.82 12.79 12.26
CA SER A 46 20.45 12.71 13.67
C SER A 46 19.00 12.26 13.89
N LEU A 47 18.66 11.02 13.52
CA LEU A 47 17.58 10.29 14.19
C LEU A 47 17.96 10.12 15.68
N PRO A 48 17.04 10.38 16.64
CA PRO A 48 17.33 10.16 18.05
C PRO A 48 17.80 8.73 18.33
N ASN A 49 18.81 8.57 19.19
CA ASN A 49 19.42 7.27 19.50
C ASN A 49 18.42 6.21 20.01
N ALA A 50 17.23 6.61 20.47
CA ALA A 50 16.14 5.74 20.89
C ALA A 50 15.57 4.86 19.75
N LEU A 51 15.81 5.19 18.47
CA LEU A 51 15.30 4.45 17.31
C LEU A 51 16.34 3.47 16.70
N ARG A 52 17.55 3.36 17.26
CA ARG A 52 18.62 2.50 16.72
C ARG A 52 18.56 1.03 17.18
N GLN A 53 17.55 0.66 17.95
CA GLN A 53 17.28 -0.71 18.33
C GLN A 53 15.83 -1.00 17.96
N ALA A 54 15.63 -1.80 16.91
CA ALA A 54 14.36 -2.49 16.74
C ALA A 54 14.12 -3.29 18.02
N ALA A 55 13.02 -2.99 18.72
CA ALA A 55 12.69 -3.73 19.94
C ALA A 55 12.58 -5.22 19.59
N PRO A 56 13.12 -6.14 20.41
CA PRO A 56 13.01 -7.57 20.13
C PRO A 56 11.53 -7.93 19.96
N PHE A 57 11.23 -8.76 18.97
CA PHE A 57 9.87 -9.22 18.68
C PHE A 57 9.17 -9.62 19.97
N PRO A 58 7.99 -9.05 20.28
CA PRO A 58 7.30 -9.42 21.51
C PRO A 58 6.80 -10.87 21.45
N GLU A 59 7.49 -11.76 22.17
CA GLU A 59 7.05 -13.15 22.35
C GLU A 59 5.82 -13.21 23.27
N ALA A 60 4.62 -13.01 22.72
CA ALA A 60 3.37 -13.57 23.28
C ALA A 60 2.19 -13.50 22.31
N LEU A 61 1.94 -14.60 21.57
CA LEU A 61 0.58 -15.03 21.26
C LEU A 61 0.50 -16.53 21.55
N THR A 62 -0.27 -16.91 22.56
CA THR A 62 -0.25 -18.26 23.16
C THR A 62 -0.95 -19.33 22.32
N HIS A 63 -1.53 -18.96 21.18
CA HIS A 63 -2.16 -19.89 20.26
C HIS A 63 -2.11 -19.38 18.81
N LYS A 64 -0.93 -19.44 18.16
CA LYS A 64 -0.82 -19.10 16.73
C LYS A 64 -1.55 -20.16 15.89
N PRO A 65 -2.47 -19.79 14.99
CA PRO A 65 -3.22 -20.74 14.18
C PRO A 65 -2.29 -21.49 13.22
N SER A 66 -2.50 -22.81 13.04
CA SER A 66 -1.72 -23.56 12.06
C SER A 66 -2.16 -23.19 10.65
N LEU A 67 -1.27 -22.60 9.85
CA LEU A 67 -1.53 -22.30 8.43
C LEU A 67 -1.59 -23.58 7.55
N ALA A 68 -1.61 -24.79 8.11
CA ALA A 68 -1.63 -26.03 7.33
C ALA A 68 -2.87 -26.18 6.43
N HIS A 69 -3.99 -25.57 6.81
CA HIS A 69 -5.26 -25.55 6.07
C HIS A 69 -5.28 -24.54 4.91
N VAL A 70 -4.32 -23.60 4.86
CA VAL A 70 -4.31 -22.52 3.87
C VAL A 70 -4.03 -23.05 2.47
N ASP A 71 -4.88 -22.67 1.52
CA ASP A 71 -4.76 -22.91 0.08
C ASP A 71 -4.61 -21.62 -0.75
N THR A 72 -4.87 -20.45 -0.17
CA THR A 72 -4.81 -19.15 -0.85
C THR A 72 -3.94 -18.17 -0.09
N TRP A 73 -2.86 -17.71 -0.72
CA TRP A 73 -1.87 -16.81 -0.12
C TRP A 73 -1.97 -15.44 -0.79
N ILE A 74 -2.36 -14.44 0.00
CA ILE A 74 -2.63 -13.08 -0.48
C ILE A 74 -1.52 -12.17 0.03
N PHE A 75 -0.82 -11.51 -0.89
CA PHE A 75 0.30 -10.63 -0.57
C PHE A 75 -0.02 -9.21 -0.96
N ASP A 76 0.18 -8.27 -0.05
CA ASP A 76 0.47 -6.89 -0.46
C ASP A 76 1.79 -6.80 -1.24
N LEU A 77 1.99 -5.70 -1.97
CA LEU A 77 3.16 -5.45 -2.79
C LEU A 77 4.23 -4.60 -2.08
N ASP A 78 3.85 -3.38 -1.70
CA ASP A 78 4.76 -2.29 -1.38
C ASP A 78 5.31 -2.45 0.03
N ASN A 79 6.63 -2.52 0.18
CA ASN A 79 7.32 -2.88 1.44
C ASN A 79 7.00 -4.30 2.00
N THR A 80 6.07 -5.03 1.39
CA THR A 80 5.70 -6.41 1.74
C THR A 80 6.49 -7.44 0.92
N LEU A 81 6.41 -7.38 -0.42
CA LEU A 81 7.14 -8.31 -1.32
C LEU A 81 8.57 -7.86 -1.63
N TYR A 82 8.93 -6.63 -1.25
CA TYR A 82 10.30 -6.12 -1.31
C TYR A 82 10.57 -5.25 -0.07
N PRO A 83 11.81 -5.17 0.45
CA PRO A 83 12.14 -4.28 1.56
C PRO A 83 12.18 -2.80 1.16
N HIS A 84 11.81 -1.91 2.10
CA HIS A 84 11.83 -0.45 1.91
C HIS A 84 13.17 0.12 1.39
N ASP A 85 14.30 -0.52 1.68
CA ASP A 85 15.65 -0.13 1.22
C ASP A 85 15.87 -0.31 -0.30
N ALA A 86 14.93 -0.96 -1.02
CA ALA A 86 14.84 -0.91 -2.48
C ALA A 86 14.48 0.49 -3.03
N LYS A 87 14.03 1.42 -2.16
CA LYS A 87 13.71 2.83 -2.47
C LYS A 87 12.69 3.04 -3.61
N LEU A 88 11.72 2.14 -3.77
CA LEU A 88 10.61 2.37 -4.71
C LEU A 88 9.57 3.33 -4.14
N TRP A 89 9.11 3.10 -2.91
CA TRP A 89 8.09 3.94 -2.27
C TRP A 89 8.50 5.44 -2.17
N PRO A 90 9.74 5.81 -1.78
CA PRO A 90 10.17 7.22 -1.77
C PRO A 90 10.10 7.91 -3.14
N GLN A 91 10.25 7.16 -4.24
CA GLN A 91 10.09 7.70 -5.60
C GLN A 91 8.60 7.93 -5.92
N VAL A 92 7.72 6.97 -5.60
CA VAL A 92 6.26 7.13 -5.77
C VAL A 92 5.76 8.32 -4.95
N ASP A 93 6.18 8.40 -3.69
CA ASP A 93 5.84 9.44 -2.74
C ASP A 93 6.25 10.85 -3.22
N LEU A 94 7.48 11.00 -3.73
CA LEU A 94 7.94 12.24 -4.35
C LEU A 94 7.12 12.59 -5.59
N ARG A 95 6.79 11.61 -6.44
CA ARG A 95 5.99 11.85 -7.65
C ARG A 95 4.57 12.29 -7.31
N ILE A 96 3.95 11.74 -6.26
CA ILE A 96 2.67 12.23 -5.77
C ILE A 96 2.78 13.68 -5.25
N THR A 97 3.86 14.03 -4.53
CA THR A 97 4.12 15.43 -4.15
C THR A 97 4.26 16.34 -5.39
N LEU A 98 5.01 15.94 -6.41
CA LEU A 98 5.20 16.72 -7.65
C LEU A 98 3.87 16.91 -8.42
N PHE A 99 3.00 15.91 -8.46
CA PHE A 99 1.67 16.04 -9.06
C PHE A 99 0.85 17.14 -8.38
N LEU A 100 0.91 17.23 -7.04
CA LEU A 100 0.22 18.27 -6.27
C LEU A 100 0.87 19.66 -6.41
N VAL A 101 2.20 19.74 -6.57
CA VAL A 101 2.89 21.00 -6.90
C VAL A 101 2.33 21.59 -8.19
N GLU A 102 2.28 20.80 -9.26
CA GLU A 102 1.79 21.25 -10.58
C GLU A 102 0.28 21.51 -10.59
N LEU A 103 -0.53 20.63 -9.98
CA LEU A 103 -1.99 20.77 -9.94
C LEU A 103 -2.44 22.00 -9.16
N CYS A 104 -1.85 22.23 -7.98
CA CYS A 104 -2.31 23.25 -7.04
C CYS A 104 -1.47 24.54 -7.07
N GLY A 105 -0.34 24.58 -7.79
CA GLY A 105 0.60 25.71 -7.78
C GLY A 105 1.28 25.93 -6.42
N LEU A 106 1.49 24.85 -5.66
CA LEU A 106 2.03 24.88 -4.30
C LEU A 106 3.56 24.69 -4.30
N ASP A 107 4.23 25.19 -3.25
CA ASP A 107 5.60 24.76 -2.96
C ASP A 107 5.63 23.29 -2.49
N GLY A 108 6.80 22.66 -2.57
CA GLY A 108 6.96 21.24 -2.24
C GLY A 108 6.59 20.87 -0.79
N ILE A 109 6.74 21.77 0.18
CA ILE A 109 6.36 21.50 1.59
C ILE A 109 4.84 21.54 1.73
N SER A 110 4.19 22.55 1.15
CA SER A 110 2.73 22.67 1.13
C SER A 110 2.07 21.52 0.36
N ALA A 111 2.62 21.13 -0.79
CA ALA A 111 2.17 19.98 -1.56
C ALA A 111 2.34 18.65 -0.79
N ARG A 112 3.46 18.47 -0.09
CA ARG A 112 3.72 17.31 0.78
C ARG A 112 2.73 17.24 1.95
N ALA A 113 2.41 18.37 2.57
CA ALA A 113 1.40 18.44 3.62
C ALA A 113 -0.01 18.10 3.09
N LEU A 114 -0.36 18.58 1.89
CA LEU A 114 -1.62 18.26 1.22
C LEU A 114 -1.71 16.76 0.84
N GLN A 115 -0.61 16.15 0.40
CA GLN A 115 -0.53 14.70 0.17
C GLN A 115 -0.89 13.92 1.44
N LYS A 116 -0.27 14.26 2.58
CA LYS A 116 -0.52 13.59 3.86
C LYS A 116 -1.94 13.84 4.35
N TYR A 117 -2.47 15.05 4.21
CA TYR A 117 -3.88 15.33 4.47
C TYR A 117 -4.81 14.39 3.70
N TYR A 118 -4.59 14.21 2.38
CA TYR A 118 -5.41 13.29 1.59
C TYR A 118 -5.21 11.82 1.98
N TYR A 119 -3.98 11.39 2.23
CA TYR A 119 -3.70 10.03 2.73
C TYR A 119 -4.45 9.72 4.03
N HIS A 120 -4.36 10.57 5.05
CA HIS A 120 -5.02 10.34 6.34
C HIS A 120 -6.55 10.47 6.26
N ARG A 121 -7.08 11.32 5.37
CA ARG A 121 -8.52 11.58 5.26
C ARG A 121 -9.27 10.60 4.35
N TYR A 122 -8.65 10.14 3.27
CA TYR A 122 -9.29 9.32 2.23
C TYR A 122 -8.62 7.94 2.04
N GLY A 123 -7.59 7.62 2.83
CA GLY A 123 -6.81 6.38 2.71
C GLY A 123 -5.76 6.41 1.59
N THR A 124 -5.97 7.18 0.52
CA THR A 124 -4.96 7.48 -0.51
C THR A 124 -5.08 8.92 -1.00
N THR A 125 -3.97 9.48 -1.49
CA THR A 125 -3.97 10.79 -2.17
C THR A 125 -4.86 10.78 -3.41
N LEU A 126 -4.86 9.66 -4.16
CA LEU A 126 -5.68 9.49 -5.36
C LEU A 126 -7.17 9.69 -5.05
N ARG A 127 -7.70 9.01 -4.03
CA ARG A 127 -9.13 9.11 -3.69
C ARG A 127 -9.53 10.53 -3.30
N GLY A 128 -8.69 11.23 -2.54
CA GLY A 128 -8.90 12.65 -2.22
C GLY A 128 -8.91 13.54 -3.48
N LEU A 129 -8.02 13.29 -4.43
CA LEU A 129 -7.97 14.02 -5.71
C LEU A 129 -9.16 13.72 -6.63
N MET A 130 -9.67 12.49 -6.63
CA MET A 130 -10.88 12.13 -7.34
C MET A 130 -12.12 12.81 -6.73
N GLU A 131 -12.27 12.76 -5.40
CA GLU A 131 -13.45 13.30 -4.70
C GLU A 131 -13.47 14.85 -4.67
N GLU A 132 -12.33 15.53 -4.53
CA GLU A 132 -12.27 16.99 -4.41
C GLU A 132 -11.96 17.74 -5.73
N TYR A 133 -11.21 17.13 -6.65
CA TYR A 133 -10.79 17.78 -7.91
C TYR A 133 -11.29 17.08 -9.18
N GLY A 134 -11.88 15.88 -9.10
CA GLY A 134 -12.32 15.13 -10.27
C GLY A 134 -11.18 14.67 -11.18
N ILE A 135 -9.99 14.43 -10.61
CA ILE A 135 -8.80 13.98 -11.35
C ILE A 135 -9.06 12.61 -11.98
N ASP A 136 -8.57 12.43 -13.21
CA ASP A 136 -8.54 11.13 -13.89
C ASP A 136 -7.57 10.19 -13.15
N PRO A 137 -8.06 9.06 -12.61
CA PRO A 137 -7.22 8.14 -11.85
C PRO A 137 -6.16 7.46 -12.71
N GLU A 138 -6.40 7.25 -14.01
CA GLU A 138 -5.42 6.59 -14.88
C GLU A 138 -4.21 7.52 -15.11
N GLU A 139 -4.44 8.80 -15.39
CA GLU A 139 -3.40 9.83 -15.54
C GLU A 139 -2.58 9.99 -14.25
N PHE A 140 -3.24 10.03 -13.08
CA PHE A 140 -2.54 10.08 -11.80
C PHE A 140 -1.71 8.81 -11.53
N LEU A 141 -2.24 7.62 -11.82
CA LEU A 141 -1.56 6.35 -11.55
C LEU A 141 -0.36 6.12 -12.49
N GLU A 142 -0.49 6.48 -13.78
CA GLU A 142 0.62 6.48 -14.74
C GLU A 142 1.70 7.46 -14.27
N PHE A 143 1.32 8.67 -13.86
CA PHE A 143 2.27 9.64 -13.35
C PHE A 143 2.95 9.13 -12.06
N ALA A 144 2.22 8.73 -11.03
CA ALA A 144 2.78 8.33 -9.74
C ALA A 144 3.73 7.13 -9.83
N HIS A 145 3.40 6.12 -10.67
CA HIS A 145 4.20 4.89 -10.79
C HIS A 145 5.28 4.92 -11.89
N SER A 146 5.47 6.07 -12.57
CA SER A 146 6.60 6.29 -13.49
C SER A 146 7.94 6.51 -12.75
N ILE A 147 8.33 5.52 -11.95
CA ILE A 147 9.55 5.48 -11.12
C ILE A 147 10.71 4.76 -11.82
N ASP A 148 11.88 4.70 -11.20
CA ASP A 148 12.94 3.77 -11.57
C ASP A 148 12.92 2.48 -10.73
N TYR A 149 12.90 1.36 -11.43
CA TYR A 149 12.97 0.01 -10.87
C TYR A 149 14.38 -0.60 -11.01
N SER A 150 15.40 0.21 -11.33
CA SER A 150 16.79 -0.25 -11.47
C SER A 150 17.40 -0.72 -10.13
N SER A 151 17.00 -0.11 -9.01
CA SER A 151 17.42 -0.47 -7.66
C SER A 151 16.81 -1.78 -7.14
N LEU A 152 15.67 -2.20 -7.71
CA LEU A 152 15.00 -3.45 -7.31
C LEU A 152 15.70 -4.65 -7.95
N LEU A 153 16.46 -5.37 -7.12
CA LEU A 153 17.18 -6.58 -7.50
C LEU A 153 16.27 -7.84 -7.41
N PRO A 154 16.53 -8.88 -8.21
CA PRO A 154 15.87 -10.18 -8.04
C PRO A 154 16.07 -10.75 -6.65
N ASN A 155 15.08 -11.47 -6.12
CA ASN A 155 15.15 -12.13 -4.82
C ASN A 155 14.86 -13.64 -4.97
N PRO A 156 15.87 -14.47 -5.33
CA PRO A 156 15.70 -15.90 -5.54
C PRO A 156 15.17 -16.63 -4.31
N LEU A 157 15.58 -16.24 -3.09
CA LEU A 157 15.13 -16.89 -1.86
C LEU A 157 13.63 -16.68 -1.63
N LEU A 158 13.12 -15.47 -1.89
CA LEU A 158 11.68 -15.20 -1.84
C LEU A 158 10.94 -15.91 -2.98
N GLY A 159 11.49 -15.93 -4.19
CA GLY A 159 10.93 -16.64 -5.34
C GLY A 159 10.77 -18.14 -5.07
N GLU A 160 11.84 -18.82 -4.63
CA GLU A 160 11.82 -20.23 -4.22
C GLU A 160 10.80 -20.50 -3.10
N ALA A 161 10.73 -19.60 -2.10
CA ALA A 161 9.79 -19.74 -1.00
C ALA A 161 8.32 -19.60 -1.46
N ILE A 162 8.00 -18.61 -2.31
CA ILE A 162 6.66 -18.43 -2.90
C ILE A 162 6.33 -19.57 -3.88
N ALA A 163 7.28 -20.03 -4.68
CA ALA A 163 7.10 -21.14 -5.60
C ALA A 163 6.69 -22.43 -4.88
N ALA A 164 7.28 -22.69 -3.71
CA ALA A 164 6.99 -23.85 -2.87
C ALA A 164 5.63 -23.79 -2.14
N LEU A 165 4.93 -22.66 -2.14
CA LEU A 165 3.61 -22.55 -1.52
C LEU A 165 2.55 -23.34 -2.29
N PRO A 166 1.78 -24.21 -1.61
CA PRO A 166 0.69 -24.96 -2.23
C PRO A 166 -0.50 -24.05 -2.52
N GLY A 167 -1.23 -24.34 -3.60
CA GLY A 167 -2.44 -23.60 -3.97
C GLY A 167 -2.14 -22.25 -4.65
N ARG A 168 -3.02 -21.29 -4.43
CA ARG A 168 -3.15 -20.04 -5.20
C ARG A 168 -2.35 -18.92 -4.54
N LYS A 169 -1.68 -18.09 -5.34
CA LYS A 169 -0.98 -16.90 -4.86
C LYS A 169 -1.48 -15.67 -5.61
N LEU A 170 -1.91 -14.66 -4.86
CA LEU A 170 -2.56 -13.44 -5.37
C LEU A 170 -1.88 -12.22 -4.78
N ILE A 171 -1.79 -11.13 -5.56
CA ILE A 171 -1.37 -9.82 -5.05
C ILE A 171 -2.62 -8.97 -4.79
N LEU A 172 -2.67 -8.25 -3.67
CA LEU A 172 -3.72 -7.28 -3.32
C LEU A 172 -3.08 -5.95 -2.89
N THR A 173 -3.03 -4.97 -3.80
CA THR A 173 -2.31 -3.70 -3.61
C THR A 173 -3.20 -2.46 -3.81
N ASN A 174 -2.86 -1.37 -3.11
CA ASN A 174 -3.40 -0.02 -3.36
C ASN A 174 -2.68 0.70 -4.52
N GLY A 175 -1.62 0.11 -5.09
CA GLY A 175 -0.96 0.56 -6.30
C GLY A 175 -1.70 0.15 -7.58
N SER A 176 -1.07 0.40 -8.74
CA SER A 176 -1.59 -0.04 -10.04
C SER A 176 -1.08 -1.43 -10.44
N ARG A 177 -1.84 -2.16 -11.26
CA ARG A 177 -1.39 -3.43 -11.85
C ARG A 177 -0.06 -3.30 -12.60
N ALA A 178 0.14 -2.22 -13.37
CA ALA A 178 1.38 -1.99 -14.11
C ALA A 178 2.60 -1.87 -13.17
N HIS A 179 2.43 -1.21 -12.02
CA HIS A 179 3.46 -1.15 -10.97
C HIS A 179 3.74 -2.54 -10.39
N ALA A 180 2.70 -3.26 -9.98
CA ALA A 180 2.82 -4.59 -9.39
C ALA A 180 3.49 -5.61 -10.32
N GLU A 181 3.16 -5.60 -11.62
CA GLU A 181 3.77 -6.50 -12.59
C GLU A 181 5.23 -6.12 -12.88
N ALA A 182 5.58 -4.82 -12.90
CA ALA A 182 6.97 -4.37 -13.01
C ALA A 182 7.82 -4.80 -11.81
N VAL A 183 7.29 -4.66 -10.58
CA VAL A 183 7.93 -5.11 -9.33
C VAL A 183 8.09 -6.64 -9.33
N ALA A 184 7.03 -7.40 -9.60
CA ALA A 184 7.06 -8.86 -9.59
C ALA A 184 7.99 -9.44 -10.66
N LEU A 185 8.10 -8.80 -11.84
CA LEU A 185 9.04 -9.18 -12.88
C LEU A 185 10.50 -8.91 -12.46
N LYS A 186 10.75 -7.77 -11.79
CA LYS A 186 12.08 -7.40 -11.28
C LYS A 186 12.57 -8.31 -10.15
N LEU A 187 11.67 -8.69 -9.24
CA LEU A 187 11.95 -9.65 -8.17
C LEU A 187 12.18 -11.08 -8.70
N GLY A 188 11.69 -11.40 -9.90
CA GLY A 188 11.75 -12.75 -10.47
C GLY A 188 10.70 -13.69 -9.86
N ILE A 189 9.49 -13.18 -9.61
CA ILE A 189 8.41 -13.92 -8.94
C ILE A 189 7.06 -13.86 -9.70
N ARG A 190 6.97 -13.13 -10.82
CA ARG A 190 5.71 -12.84 -11.52
C ARG A 190 4.95 -14.09 -11.93
N GLU A 191 5.64 -15.13 -12.36
CA GLU A 191 5.08 -16.41 -12.82
C GLU A 191 4.47 -17.26 -11.70
N HIS A 192 4.74 -16.93 -10.43
CA HIS A 192 4.16 -17.63 -9.29
C HIS A 192 2.77 -17.10 -8.88
N PHE A 193 2.38 -15.91 -9.36
CA PHE A 193 1.11 -15.27 -9.03
C PHE A 193 0.06 -15.47 -10.12
N GLU A 194 -1.14 -15.88 -9.68
CA GLU A 194 -2.31 -16.10 -10.52
C GLU A 194 -2.86 -14.78 -11.08
N ASP A 195 -3.04 -13.77 -10.22
CA ASP A 195 -3.49 -12.43 -10.61
C ASP A 195 -3.02 -11.34 -9.62
N VAL A 196 -3.16 -10.08 -10.05
CA VAL A 196 -2.97 -8.86 -9.25
C VAL A 196 -4.32 -8.15 -9.12
N PHE A 197 -4.86 -8.07 -7.92
CA PHE A 197 -5.95 -7.17 -7.60
C PHE A 197 -5.38 -5.81 -7.20
N ASP A 198 -5.67 -4.80 -8.01
CA ASP A 198 -5.12 -3.46 -7.86
C ASP A 198 -6.20 -2.42 -7.51
N ILE A 199 -5.77 -1.17 -7.33
CA ILE A 199 -6.69 -0.07 -6.99
C ILE A 199 -7.77 0.15 -8.05
N VAL A 200 -7.51 -0.17 -9.32
CA VAL A 200 -8.52 -0.10 -10.40
C VAL A 200 -9.56 -1.21 -10.21
N ALA A 201 -9.14 -2.45 -9.96
CA ALA A 201 -10.04 -3.59 -9.70
C ALA A 201 -10.93 -3.39 -8.45
N SER A 202 -10.46 -2.63 -7.46
CA SER A 202 -11.26 -2.24 -6.28
C SER A 202 -12.38 -1.22 -6.57
N GLY A 203 -12.33 -0.54 -7.73
CA GLY A 203 -13.14 0.64 -8.01
C GLY A 203 -12.62 1.91 -7.31
N PHE A 204 -11.30 2.04 -7.16
CA PHE A 204 -10.58 3.13 -6.48
C PHE A 204 -10.86 3.27 -4.98
N VAL A 205 -11.32 2.19 -4.35
CA VAL A 205 -11.52 2.11 -2.90
C VAL A 205 -10.30 1.41 -2.28
N PRO A 206 -9.48 2.09 -1.46
CA PRO A 206 -8.25 1.50 -0.94
C PRO A 206 -8.48 0.61 0.29
N LYS A 207 -7.56 -0.32 0.54
CA LYS A 207 -7.36 -0.91 1.89
C LYS A 207 -7.20 0.24 2.91
N PRO A 208 -7.80 0.17 4.12
CA PRO A 208 -8.46 -0.99 4.74
C PRO A 208 -9.99 -1.06 4.55
N GLU A 209 -10.58 -0.38 3.57
CA GLU A 209 -12.04 -0.35 3.40
C GLU A 209 -12.61 -1.76 3.14
N GLN A 210 -13.65 -2.14 3.88
CA GLN A 210 -14.18 -3.51 3.87
C GLN A 210 -14.59 -3.99 2.46
N SER A 211 -15.21 -3.12 1.67
CA SER A 211 -15.66 -3.43 0.31
C SER A 211 -14.52 -3.80 -0.64
N THR A 212 -13.28 -3.40 -0.36
CA THR A 212 -12.12 -3.75 -1.19
C THR A 212 -11.77 -5.23 -1.04
N TYR A 213 -11.82 -5.75 0.20
CA TYR A 213 -11.61 -7.17 0.47
C TYR A 213 -12.80 -8.01 0.00
N GLU A 214 -14.03 -7.55 0.17
CA GLU A 214 -15.22 -8.24 -0.35
C GLU A 214 -15.15 -8.41 -1.88
N ARG A 215 -14.84 -7.33 -2.62
CA ARG A 215 -14.63 -7.39 -4.09
C ARG A 215 -13.48 -8.31 -4.49
N PHE A 216 -12.41 -8.36 -3.71
CA PHE A 216 -11.30 -9.28 -3.93
C PHE A 216 -11.75 -10.74 -3.78
N LEU A 217 -12.39 -11.07 -2.66
CA LEU A 217 -12.86 -12.43 -2.37
C LEU A 217 -13.88 -12.92 -3.41
N ASP A 218 -14.85 -12.06 -3.77
CA ASP A 218 -15.86 -12.35 -4.79
C ASP A 218 -15.22 -12.58 -6.17
N ARG A 219 -14.31 -11.68 -6.59
CA ARG A 219 -13.65 -11.77 -7.92
C ARG A 219 -12.81 -13.03 -8.05
N HIS A 220 -12.12 -13.41 -6.99
CA HIS A 220 -11.20 -14.56 -7.01
C HIS A 220 -11.85 -15.86 -6.51
N ASN A 221 -13.10 -15.85 -6.04
CA ASN A 221 -13.76 -17.00 -5.40
C ASN A 221 -12.85 -17.61 -4.32
N VAL A 222 -12.53 -16.80 -3.31
CA VAL A 222 -11.65 -17.18 -2.18
C VAL A 222 -12.51 -17.32 -0.93
N ASP A 223 -12.41 -18.46 -0.25
CA ASP A 223 -12.92 -18.61 1.11
C ASP A 223 -11.92 -17.97 2.07
N PRO A 224 -12.28 -16.92 2.83
CA PRO A 224 -11.36 -16.29 3.76
C PRO A 224 -10.85 -17.26 4.84
N ALA A 225 -11.63 -18.26 5.23
CA ALA A 225 -11.20 -19.27 6.21
C ALA A 225 -10.13 -20.25 5.68
N GLY A 226 -9.87 -20.25 4.36
CA GLY A 226 -8.78 -20.97 3.70
C GLY A 226 -7.60 -20.07 3.31
N ALA A 227 -7.62 -18.78 3.69
CA ALA A 227 -6.71 -17.77 3.19
C ALA A 227 -5.81 -17.15 4.27
N VAL A 228 -4.69 -16.57 3.82
CA VAL A 228 -3.77 -15.78 4.65
C VAL A 228 -3.41 -14.47 3.95
N MET A 229 -3.39 -13.37 4.69
CA MET A 229 -2.97 -12.04 4.22
C MET A 229 -1.59 -11.67 4.79
N PHE A 230 -0.64 -11.34 3.91
CA PHE A 230 0.64 -10.72 4.23
C PHE A 230 0.58 -9.24 3.88
N GLU A 231 0.94 -8.38 4.83
CA GLU A 231 0.75 -6.93 4.74
C GLU A 231 1.78 -6.22 5.62
N ASP A 232 2.30 -5.08 5.18
CA ASP A 232 3.24 -4.28 5.96
C ASP A 232 2.55 -3.34 6.97
N ILE A 233 1.31 -2.90 6.70
CA ILE A 233 0.52 -1.94 7.48
C ILE A 233 -0.54 -2.64 8.36
N GLU A 234 -0.45 -2.51 9.69
CA GLU A 234 -1.35 -3.13 10.68
C GLU A 234 -2.85 -2.92 10.40
N LYS A 235 -3.31 -1.68 10.18
CA LYS A 235 -4.73 -1.36 9.94
C LYS A 235 -5.34 -2.12 8.75
N ASN A 236 -4.52 -2.55 7.78
CA ASN A 236 -4.94 -3.31 6.61
C ASN A 236 -5.12 -4.82 6.90
N LEU A 237 -4.78 -5.30 8.11
CA LEU A 237 -5.05 -6.67 8.58
C LEU A 237 -6.35 -6.80 9.40
N VAL A 238 -6.93 -5.68 9.86
CA VAL A 238 -8.17 -5.66 10.66
C VAL A 238 -9.33 -6.35 9.94
N VAL A 239 -9.57 -6.00 8.66
CA VAL A 239 -10.66 -6.59 7.87
C VAL A 239 -10.38 -8.05 7.47
N PRO A 240 -9.20 -8.43 6.93
CA PRO A 240 -8.83 -9.82 6.69
C PRO A 240 -9.14 -10.75 7.87
N HIS A 241 -8.68 -10.39 9.07
CA HIS A 241 -8.94 -11.16 10.27
C HIS A 241 -10.43 -11.20 10.64
N ALA A 242 -11.15 -10.07 10.55
CA ALA A 242 -12.58 -10.03 10.81
C ALA A 242 -13.43 -10.88 9.83
N LEU A 243 -12.93 -11.08 8.61
CA LEU A 243 -13.51 -11.98 7.60
C LEU A 243 -13.11 -13.45 7.80
N GLY A 244 -12.13 -13.74 8.67
CA GLY A 244 -11.69 -15.10 9.02
C GLY A 244 -10.37 -15.55 8.38
N MET A 245 -9.64 -14.64 7.70
CA MET A 245 -8.29 -14.94 7.20
C MET A 245 -7.27 -14.99 8.33
N ALA A 246 -6.25 -15.82 8.19
CA ALA A 246 -5.05 -15.69 9.00
C ALA A 246 -4.25 -14.44 8.56
N THR A 247 -3.51 -13.81 9.48
CA THR A 247 -2.80 -12.55 9.19
C THR A 247 -1.32 -12.57 9.55
N VAL A 248 -0.50 -11.95 8.69
CA VAL A 248 0.95 -11.84 8.87
C VAL A 248 1.37 -10.38 8.65
N LEU A 249 1.79 -9.72 9.73
CA LEU A 249 2.38 -8.38 9.65
C LEU A 249 3.86 -8.49 9.23
N VAL A 250 4.22 -7.85 8.13
CA VAL A 250 5.59 -7.77 7.61
C VAL A 250 6.23 -6.46 8.08
N LEU A 251 7.22 -6.56 8.94
CA LEU A 251 7.92 -5.42 9.53
C LEU A 251 9.21 -5.11 8.75
N PRO A 252 9.63 -3.84 8.64
CA PRO A 252 10.89 -3.52 8.01
C PRO A 252 12.07 -3.85 8.95
N LYS A 253 13.15 -4.41 8.41
CA LYS A 253 14.37 -4.78 9.17
C LYS A 253 15.09 -3.57 9.81
N THR A 254 14.85 -2.38 9.29
CA THR A 254 15.33 -1.09 9.81
C THR A 254 14.20 -0.06 9.70
N LEU A 255 14.29 1.02 10.47
CA LEU A 255 13.30 2.11 10.38
C LEU A 255 13.27 2.71 8.96
N ASP A 256 12.09 2.80 8.36
CA ASP A 256 11.85 3.54 7.12
C ASP A 256 11.57 5.02 7.45
N PRO A 257 12.47 5.95 7.09
CA PRO A 257 12.29 7.37 7.37
C PRO A 257 11.29 8.07 6.43
N PHE A 258 10.74 7.37 5.41
CA PHE A 258 9.73 7.90 4.49
C PHE A 258 8.30 7.47 4.85
N ARG A 259 8.14 6.63 5.87
CA ARG A 259 6.88 6.06 6.36
C ARG A 259 6.51 6.65 7.73
N GLU A 260 5.21 6.71 8.04
CA GLU A 260 4.74 7.17 9.35
C GLU A 260 5.27 6.24 10.46
N ALA A 261 5.62 6.80 11.62
CA ALA A 261 6.27 6.05 12.70
C ALA A 261 5.33 5.00 13.32
N GLU A 262 4.04 5.32 13.37
CA GLU A 262 2.96 4.47 13.88
C GLU A 262 2.70 3.26 12.98
N GLU A 263 2.92 3.41 11.66
CA GLU A 263 2.59 2.36 10.69
C GLU A 263 3.66 1.26 10.60
N GLN A 264 4.87 1.49 11.12
CA GLN A 264 6.02 0.58 11.02
C GLN A 264 6.49 -0.01 12.36
N ALA A 265 5.82 0.34 13.47
CA ALA A 265 6.15 -0.18 14.79
C ALA A 265 5.57 -1.59 15.01
N PRO A 266 6.28 -2.51 15.68
CA PRO A 266 5.72 -3.80 16.08
C PRO A 266 4.57 -3.60 17.06
N MET A 267 3.36 -4.04 16.70
CA MET A 267 2.14 -3.88 17.50
C MET A 267 1.47 -5.22 17.77
N ILE A 268 1.35 -5.64 19.03
CA ILE A 268 0.50 -6.79 19.39
C ILE A 268 -0.96 -6.33 19.33
N ALA A 269 -1.66 -6.68 18.26
CA ALA A 269 -3.10 -6.48 18.13
C ALA A 269 -3.83 -7.84 18.02
N PRO A 270 -5.10 -7.96 18.47
CA PRO A 270 -5.85 -9.22 18.41
C PRO A 270 -6.11 -9.77 17.01
N HIS A 271 -5.82 -8.99 15.97
CA HIS A 271 -6.04 -9.33 14.56
C HIS A 271 -4.72 -9.61 13.79
N ILE A 272 -3.60 -9.76 14.50
CA ILE A 272 -2.29 -10.15 13.95
C ILE A 272 -1.94 -11.53 14.50
N ASP A 273 -2.01 -12.58 13.68
CA ASP A 273 -1.61 -13.94 14.10
C ASP A 273 -0.08 -14.12 14.13
N PHE A 274 0.59 -13.51 13.15
CA PHE A 274 2.03 -13.64 12.92
C PHE A 274 2.69 -12.28 12.63
N MET A 275 3.99 -12.22 12.92
CA MET A 275 4.88 -11.13 12.53
C MET A 275 6.15 -11.73 11.94
N THR A 276 6.77 -11.04 10.99
CA THR A 276 8.12 -11.35 10.51
C THR A 276 8.79 -10.09 9.95
N ASP A 277 10.11 -9.98 10.05
CA ASP A 277 10.94 -9.02 9.30
C ASP A 277 11.65 -9.67 8.10
N ASP A 278 11.48 -10.98 7.93
CA ASP A 278 12.00 -11.75 6.80
C ASP A 278 10.90 -12.67 6.25
N LEU A 279 10.28 -12.22 5.16
CA LEU A 279 9.20 -12.97 4.50
C LEU A 279 9.72 -14.28 3.89
N ALA A 280 10.94 -14.31 3.34
CA ALA A 280 11.48 -15.51 2.71
C ALA A 280 11.76 -16.62 3.74
N ASP A 281 12.39 -16.26 4.87
CA ASP A 281 12.62 -17.18 5.99
C ASP A 281 11.30 -17.62 6.66
N PHE A 282 10.33 -16.71 6.82
CA PHE A 282 9.01 -17.07 7.35
C PHE A 282 8.31 -18.13 6.51
N LEU A 283 8.21 -17.90 5.19
CA LEU A 283 7.60 -18.85 4.25
C LEU A 283 8.39 -20.19 4.22
N GLY A 284 9.72 -20.13 4.28
CA GLY A 284 10.58 -21.31 4.39
C GLY A 284 10.29 -22.16 5.64
N ARG A 285 10.20 -21.52 6.82
CA ARG A 285 9.85 -22.22 8.07
C ARG A 285 8.43 -22.79 8.08
N MET A 286 7.49 -22.15 7.36
CA MET A 286 6.12 -22.66 7.23
C MET A 286 6.01 -23.91 6.36
N ARG A 287 6.92 -24.11 5.40
CA ARG A 287 7.06 -25.39 4.67
C ARG A 287 7.51 -26.51 5.60
N ASP A 288 8.57 -26.28 6.36
CA ASP A 288 9.21 -27.35 7.15
C ASP A 288 8.28 -27.89 8.25
N ARG A 289 7.46 -27.01 8.85
CA ARG A 289 6.40 -27.39 9.80
C ARG A 289 5.23 -28.18 9.22
N ARG A 290 5.07 -28.23 7.89
CA ARG A 290 4.12 -29.13 7.20
C ARG A 290 4.75 -30.50 6.87
N GLY A 291 6.07 -30.66 7.06
CA GLY A 291 6.82 -31.89 6.79
C GLY A 291 7.09 -32.77 8.01
N GLU A 292 6.74 -32.32 9.22
CA GLU A 292 6.80 -33.14 10.44
C GLU A 292 5.55 -34.04 10.53
N PRO A 293 5.71 -35.36 10.77
CA PRO A 293 4.63 -36.36 10.72
C PRO A 293 3.74 -36.44 11.97
#